data_AF-A0A6A5SHP7-F1
#
_entry.id   AF-A0A6A5SHP7-F1
#
_cell.length_a   1.000
_cell.length_b   1.000
_cell.length_c   1.000
_cell.angle_alpha   90.00
_cell.angle_beta   90.00
_cell.angle_gamma   90.00
#
_symmetry.space_group_name_H-M   'P 1'
#
loop_
_entity.id
_entity.type
_entity.pdbx_description
1 polymer ?
#
loop_
_entity_poly.entity_id
_entity_poly.type
_entity_poly.pdbx_seq_one_letter_code
_entity_poly.pdbx_strand_id
1 'polypeptide(L)'
;VGAVVIGKTKTTQFALGERPTADYIDQLAPFNPSGDGCQHPQGSSAGSGAGLASYEWLDTATASDTGGSLSIFLDANVSTVNMNASFNAYANTTEGLATYIGSAYSNITNYDQYRLLGKPFREQYIAKFGKAPYWNPQTCARWTRAATLPFSSYNTASERTRTFQTWFRNMPTPTCESTLVLYPIGPGTEDYRNIYASAPGAIFTAGLPGNQMSVLAALPDYTVPIGERTYLSRVTKSNETLPGTIGMVAAAGCDHMLMNLVSDLMDAAVITGQVKTGSRMY
;
A
#
# COMPACT_ATOMS: atom_id res chain seq x y z
N VAL A 1 -4.59 -7.55 27.08
CA VAL A 1 -3.45 -6.83 26.47
C VAL A 1 -3.28 -5.50 27.18
N GLY A 2 -2.24 -5.33 28.01
CA GLY A 2 -2.00 -4.10 28.78
C GLY A 2 -1.41 -2.95 27.96
N ALA A 3 -1.85 -2.78 26.71
CA ALA A 3 -1.33 -1.76 25.81
C ALA A 3 -1.83 -0.38 26.22
N VAL A 4 -0.95 0.64 26.15
CA VAL A 4 -1.29 2.03 26.44
C VAL A 4 -1.48 2.79 25.14
N VAL A 5 -2.68 3.33 24.91
CA VAL A 5 -2.95 4.17 23.74
C VAL A 5 -2.39 5.57 23.99
N ILE A 6 -1.32 5.90 23.30
CA ILE A 6 -0.58 7.16 23.47
C ILE A 6 -1.06 8.31 22.58
N GLY A 7 -1.84 8.03 21.52
CA GLY A 7 -2.29 9.06 20.59
C GLY A 7 -2.81 8.57 19.25
N LYS A 8 -2.93 9.51 18.31
CA LYS A 8 -3.38 9.30 16.92
C LYS A 8 -2.27 9.73 15.96
N THR A 9 -2.04 8.95 14.92
CA THR A 9 -1.04 9.26 13.89
C THR A 9 -1.68 10.00 12.70
N LYS A 10 -0.86 10.76 11.97
CA LYS A 10 -1.28 11.42 10.74
C LYS A 10 -1.57 10.39 9.65
N THR A 11 -2.64 10.62 8.89
CA THR A 11 -3.05 9.81 7.73
C THR A 11 -3.37 10.74 6.56
N THR A 12 -3.20 10.28 5.33
CA THR A 12 -3.75 11.01 4.17
C THR A 12 -5.27 11.12 4.30
N GLN A 13 -5.84 12.20 3.75
CA GLN A 13 -7.26 12.51 3.81
C GLN A 13 -8.07 11.33 3.24
N PHE A 14 -8.90 10.73 4.09
CA PHE A 14 -9.72 9.55 3.77
C PHE A 14 -8.94 8.35 3.21
N ALA A 15 -7.66 8.22 3.56
CA ALA A 15 -6.76 7.20 3.05
C ALA A 15 -6.62 7.18 1.51
N LEU A 16 -6.89 8.33 0.87
CA LEU A 16 -6.59 8.53 -0.54
C LEU A 16 -5.13 8.94 -0.61
N GLY A 17 -4.25 8.09 -1.17
CA GLY A 17 -2.80 8.36 -1.20
C GLY A 17 -2.49 9.77 -1.74
N GLU A 18 -1.61 10.49 -1.05
CA GLU A 18 -1.28 11.91 -1.27
C GLU A 18 0.22 12.10 -1.40
N ARG A 19 0.63 13.08 -2.21
CA ARG A 19 2.04 13.44 -2.39
C ARG A 19 2.39 14.73 -1.64
N PRO A 20 3.41 14.72 -0.77
CA PRO A 20 3.97 15.94 -0.22
C PRO A 20 4.81 16.69 -1.27
N THR A 21 4.87 18.01 -1.25
CA THR A 21 4.05 18.96 -0.46
C THR A 21 2.83 19.46 -1.24
N ALA A 22 2.32 18.66 -2.18
CA ALA A 22 1.28 19.06 -3.12
C ALA A 22 -0.14 18.81 -2.59
N ASP A 23 -0.44 17.59 -2.17
CA ASP A 23 -1.82 17.18 -1.82
C ASP A 23 -2.14 17.33 -0.33
N TYR A 24 -1.10 17.42 0.51
CA TYR A 24 -1.20 17.63 1.95
C TYR A 24 -1.52 19.11 2.25
N ILE A 25 -2.80 19.42 2.44
CA ILE A 25 -3.29 20.79 2.65
C ILE A 25 -3.75 21.04 4.09
N ASP A 26 -4.49 20.09 4.67
CA ASP A 26 -5.04 20.19 6.02
C ASP A 26 -3.99 19.92 7.12
N GLN A 27 -2.92 19.22 6.76
CA GLN A 27 -1.80 18.90 7.63
C GLN A 27 -0.50 18.82 6.83
N LEU A 28 0.63 19.06 7.49
CA LEU A 28 1.93 18.73 6.90
C LEU A 28 2.17 17.23 6.94
N ALA A 29 2.57 16.66 5.80
CA ALA A 29 3.04 15.29 5.72
C ALA A 29 4.18 15.04 6.72
N PRO A 30 4.19 13.87 7.40
CA PRO A 30 5.31 13.45 8.23
C PRO A 30 6.65 13.52 7.49
N PHE A 31 7.75 13.55 8.23
CA PHE A 31 9.08 13.36 7.65
C PHE A 31 9.40 11.88 7.64
N ASN A 32 10.01 11.40 6.56
CA ASN A 32 10.66 10.10 6.58
C ASN A 32 11.97 10.25 7.36
N PRO A 33 12.16 9.54 8.49
CA PRO A 33 13.38 9.66 9.28
C PRO A 33 14.59 9.00 8.63
N SER A 34 14.38 8.06 7.68
CA SER A 34 15.44 7.34 7.00
C SER A 34 16.16 8.18 5.95
N GLY A 35 17.44 7.89 5.76
CA GLY A 35 18.31 8.55 4.80
C GLY A 35 18.44 10.05 5.07
N ASP A 36 18.30 10.85 4.01
CA ASP A 36 18.54 12.29 4.03
C ASP A 36 17.42 13.17 4.63
N GLY A 37 16.38 12.56 5.20
CA GLY A 37 15.25 13.31 5.78
C GLY A 37 14.38 14.04 4.75
N CYS A 38 14.61 13.85 3.45
CA CYS A 38 13.88 14.51 2.36
C CYS A 38 13.05 13.52 1.53
N GLN A 39 12.93 12.28 1.98
CA GLN A 39 12.11 11.27 1.31
C GLN A 39 10.61 11.44 1.65
N HIS A 40 9.77 11.01 0.72
CA HIS A 40 8.33 10.87 0.89
C HIS A 40 8.07 9.72 1.88
N PRO A 41 7.29 9.93 2.96
CA PRO A 41 6.94 8.88 3.92
C PRO A 41 5.89 7.88 3.39
N GLN A 42 5.58 7.92 2.09
CA GLN A 42 4.42 7.29 1.46
C GLN A 42 3.09 7.53 2.22
N GLY A 43 2.07 6.69 2.02
CA GLY A 43 0.75 6.83 2.63
C GLY A 43 -0.13 5.60 2.32
N SER A 44 -1.34 5.51 2.87
CA SER A 44 -2.03 6.52 3.67
C SER A 44 -1.57 6.61 5.13
N SER A 45 -0.99 5.55 5.66
CA SER A 45 -0.58 5.42 7.07
C SER A 45 0.79 6.07 7.37
N ALA A 46 1.05 7.23 6.75
CA ALA A 46 2.34 7.92 6.79
C ALA A 46 2.83 8.21 8.20
N GLY A 47 1.93 8.62 9.10
CA GLY A 47 2.28 8.95 10.48
C GLY A 47 2.60 7.72 11.33
N SER A 48 1.97 6.57 11.04
CA SER A 48 2.28 5.31 11.74
C SER A 48 3.67 4.81 11.36
N GLY A 49 3.99 4.78 10.06
CA GLY A 49 5.32 4.40 9.58
C GLY A 49 6.42 5.35 10.07
N ALA A 50 6.23 6.66 9.89
CA ALA A 50 7.21 7.65 10.35
C ALA A 50 7.38 7.66 11.88
N GLY A 51 6.30 7.47 12.63
CA GLY A 51 6.32 7.42 14.09
C GLY A 51 7.15 6.26 14.62
N LEU A 52 6.85 5.03 14.15
CA LEU A 52 7.61 3.83 14.52
C LEU A 52 9.08 3.94 14.13
N ALA A 53 9.37 4.50 12.96
CA ALA A 53 10.75 4.67 12.52
C ALA A 53 11.50 5.82 13.24
N SER A 54 10.82 6.68 14.00
CA SER A 54 11.44 7.83 14.68
C SER A 54 11.56 7.68 16.19
N TYR A 55 10.62 6.98 16.83
CA TYR A 55 10.47 6.97 18.28
C TYR A 55 10.75 5.57 18.85
N GLU A 56 11.90 5.40 19.48
CA GLU A 56 12.31 4.13 20.12
C GLU A 56 11.32 3.66 21.19
N TRP A 57 10.62 4.58 21.85
CA TRP A 57 9.63 4.28 22.88
C TRP A 57 8.26 3.83 22.34
N LEU A 58 8.06 3.82 21.01
CA LEU A 58 6.81 3.41 20.38
C LEU A 58 6.92 1.97 19.85
N ASP A 59 6.25 1.03 20.51
CA ASP A 59 6.36 -0.39 20.16
C ASP A 59 5.54 -0.81 18.93
N THR A 60 4.36 -0.21 18.75
CA THR A 60 3.40 -0.62 17.71
C THR A 60 2.52 0.53 17.25
N ALA A 61 2.12 0.52 15.98
CA ALA A 61 1.14 1.43 15.43
C ALA A 61 0.16 0.66 14.52
N THR A 62 -1.13 0.96 14.65
CA THR A 62 -2.17 0.39 13.81
C THR A 62 -2.42 1.25 12.58
N ALA A 63 -2.67 0.61 11.44
CA ALA A 63 -2.79 1.24 10.13
C ALA A 63 -3.83 0.51 9.25
N SER A 64 -4.21 1.12 8.12
CA SER A 64 -5.02 0.47 7.07
C SER A 64 -4.21 0.41 5.77
N ASP A 65 -4.40 -0.65 4.99
CA ASP A 65 -3.76 -0.84 3.69
C ASP A 65 -4.79 -1.10 2.59
N THR A 66 -4.58 -0.47 1.44
CA THR A 66 -5.36 -0.67 0.22
C THR A 66 -4.48 -0.67 -1.07
N GLY A 67 -3.15 -0.73 -0.96
CA GLY A 67 -2.19 -0.85 -2.08
C GLY A 67 -0.73 -0.41 -1.75
N GLY A 68 0.25 -1.01 -2.42
CA GLY A 68 1.75 -0.83 -2.41
C GLY A 68 2.39 -0.95 -3.83
N SER A 69 3.54 -1.60 -4.12
CA SER A 69 4.01 -2.17 -5.46
C SER A 69 5.47 -2.68 -5.41
N LEU A 70 5.85 -3.75 -6.18
CA LEU A 70 7.13 -3.84 -6.97
C LEU A 70 7.35 -5.14 -7.79
N SER A 71 8.40 -5.13 -8.64
CA SER A 71 9.30 -6.26 -8.99
C SER A 71 10.75 -5.77 -9.23
N ILE A 72 11.77 -6.60 -8.92
CA ILE A 72 13.24 -6.54 -9.18
C ILE A 72 14.09 -6.50 -7.88
N PHE A 73 14.20 -7.60 -7.12
CA PHE A 73 15.28 -7.70 -6.11
C PHE A 73 15.74 -9.12 -5.68
N LEU A 74 15.04 -10.21 -6.00
CA LEU A 74 15.37 -11.51 -5.37
C LEU A 74 16.32 -12.36 -6.22
N ASP A 75 17.55 -12.56 -5.72
CA ASP A 75 18.57 -13.50 -6.21
C ASP A 75 18.30 -14.93 -5.69
N ALA A 76 17.11 -15.45 -6.02
CA ALA A 76 16.68 -16.81 -5.69
C ALA A 76 16.70 -17.68 -6.96
N ASN A 77 16.65 -19.01 -6.82
CA ASN A 77 16.45 -19.90 -7.97
C ASN A 77 14.99 -19.74 -8.47
N VAL A 78 14.80 -18.91 -9.50
CA VAL A 78 13.48 -18.52 -10.00
C VAL A 78 13.01 -19.46 -11.11
N SER A 79 11.89 -20.14 -10.89
CA SER A 79 11.10 -20.71 -11.99
C SER A 79 10.07 -19.70 -12.45
N THR A 80 10.03 -19.39 -13.75
CA THR A 80 9.03 -18.48 -14.31
C THR A 80 7.65 -19.14 -14.38
N VAL A 81 6.68 -18.62 -13.62
CA VAL A 81 5.27 -19.01 -13.73
C VAL A 81 4.53 -17.98 -14.58
N ASN A 82 3.87 -18.43 -15.66
CA ASN A 82 3.03 -17.55 -16.46
C ASN A 82 1.66 -17.35 -15.80
N MET A 83 1.58 -16.36 -14.91
CA MET A 83 0.36 -16.00 -14.19
C MET A 83 -0.80 -15.62 -15.11
N ASN A 84 -0.52 -14.97 -16.24
CA ASN A 84 -1.56 -14.65 -17.24
C ASN A 84 -2.15 -15.92 -17.85
N ALA A 85 -1.32 -16.90 -18.24
CA ALA A 85 -1.82 -18.15 -18.81
C ALA A 85 -2.69 -18.94 -17.81
N SER A 86 -2.24 -19.03 -16.56
CA SER A 86 -3.01 -19.67 -15.48
C SER A 86 -4.35 -18.97 -15.25
N PHE A 87 -4.34 -17.64 -15.17
CA PHE A 87 -5.55 -16.86 -14.97
C PHE A 87 -6.51 -16.96 -16.17
N ASN A 88 -5.99 -16.83 -17.39
CA ASN A 88 -6.78 -16.92 -18.62
C ASN A 88 -7.52 -18.26 -18.73
N ALA A 89 -6.83 -19.36 -18.39
CA ALA A 89 -7.43 -20.68 -18.35
C ALA A 89 -8.56 -20.77 -17.30
N TYR A 90 -8.37 -20.18 -16.12
CA TYR A 90 -9.38 -20.19 -15.05
C TYR A 90 -10.60 -19.30 -15.38
N ALA A 91 -10.36 -18.07 -15.81
CA ALA A 91 -11.39 -17.06 -16.03
C ALA A 91 -12.03 -17.13 -17.44
N ASN A 92 -11.59 -18.08 -18.27
CA ASN A 92 -12.00 -18.23 -19.67
C ASN A 92 -11.91 -16.90 -20.43
N THR A 93 -10.75 -16.27 -20.37
CA THR A 93 -10.49 -14.96 -20.97
C THR A 93 -9.17 -14.94 -21.73
N THR A 94 -9.04 -14.00 -22.65
CA THR A 94 -7.77 -13.65 -23.29
C THR A 94 -7.18 -12.35 -22.72
N GLU A 95 -7.92 -11.64 -21.86
CA GLU A 95 -7.44 -10.46 -21.15
C GLU A 95 -6.36 -10.86 -20.14
N GLY A 96 -5.12 -10.40 -20.32
CA GLY A 96 -4.10 -10.54 -19.28
C GLY A 96 -4.55 -9.92 -17.96
N LEU A 97 -4.04 -10.42 -16.84
CA LEU A 97 -4.39 -10.05 -15.47
C LEU A 97 -4.49 -8.53 -15.25
N ALA A 98 -3.48 -7.78 -15.68
CA ALA A 98 -3.48 -6.32 -15.53
C ALA A 98 -4.65 -5.66 -16.26
N THR A 99 -4.97 -6.08 -17.48
CA THR A 99 -6.13 -5.58 -18.24
C THR A 99 -7.43 -6.01 -17.58
N TYR A 100 -7.51 -7.27 -17.13
CA TYR A 100 -8.70 -7.82 -16.51
C TYR A 100 -9.07 -7.08 -15.23
N ILE A 101 -8.12 -6.87 -14.31
CA ILE A 101 -8.37 -6.05 -13.11
C ILE A 101 -8.52 -4.58 -13.47
N GLY A 102 -7.71 -4.05 -14.38
CA GLY A 102 -7.87 -2.71 -14.94
C GLY A 102 -8.10 -1.63 -13.87
N SER A 103 -9.25 -0.96 -13.93
CA SER A 103 -9.64 0.08 -12.96
C SER A 103 -10.54 -0.44 -11.82
N ALA A 104 -10.62 -1.75 -11.59
CA ALA A 104 -11.55 -2.35 -10.64
C ALA A 104 -11.38 -1.76 -9.23
N TYR A 105 -10.13 -1.67 -8.75
CA TYR A 105 -9.81 -1.05 -7.46
C TYR A 105 -10.37 0.38 -7.35
N SER A 106 -10.06 1.23 -8.34
CA SER A 106 -10.49 2.63 -8.34
C SER A 106 -12.01 2.76 -8.55
N ASN A 107 -12.67 1.81 -9.22
CA ASN A 107 -14.12 1.81 -9.35
C ASN A 107 -14.81 1.47 -8.03
N ILE A 108 -14.33 0.45 -7.32
CA ILE A 108 -14.90 0.05 -6.03
C ILE A 108 -14.65 1.14 -5.00
N THR A 109 -13.39 1.53 -4.80
CA THR A 109 -13.01 2.46 -3.73
C THR A 109 -13.58 3.85 -3.93
N ASN A 110 -13.51 4.43 -5.14
CA ASN A 110 -14.10 5.75 -5.38
C ASN A 110 -15.63 5.71 -5.16
N TYR A 111 -16.32 4.69 -5.69
CA TYR A 111 -17.77 4.56 -5.58
C TYR A 111 -18.22 4.47 -4.13
N ASP A 112 -17.64 3.54 -3.36
CA ASP A 112 -18.04 3.31 -1.98
C ASP A 112 -17.60 4.46 -1.07
N GLN A 113 -16.38 5.00 -1.21
CA GLN A 113 -15.95 6.12 -0.38
C GLN A 113 -16.81 7.36 -0.60
N TYR A 114 -17.14 7.71 -1.84
CA TYR A 114 -18.00 8.86 -2.09
C TYR A 114 -19.43 8.60 -1.60
N ARG A 115 -20.01 7.43 -1.89
CA ARG A 115 -21.39 7.12 -1.54
C ARG A 115 -21.61 6.96 -0.04
N LEU A 116 -20.71 6.26 0.64
CA LEU A 116 -20.82 5.92 2.06
C LEU A 116 -20.29 7.03 2.98
N LEU A 117 -19.34 7.83 2.51
CA LEU A 117 -18.72 8.89 3.31
C LEU A 117 -18.83 10.27 2.65
N GLY A 118 -18.30 10.46 1.44
CA GLY A 118 -18.13 11.80 0.86
C GLY A 118 -19.43 12.60 0.67
N LYS A 119 -20.46 11.95 0.12
CA LYS A 119 -21.79 12.53 -0.08
C LYS A 119 -22.49 12.84 1.24
N PRO A 120 -22.72 11.87 2.16
CA PRO A 120 -23.39 12.17 3.42
C PRO A 120 -22.62 13.18 4.28
N PHE A 121 -21.28 13.12 4.29
CA PHE A 121 -20.46 14.11 4.99
C PHE A 121 -20.65 15.52 4.43
N ARG A 122 -20.64 15.68 3.09
CA ARG A 122 -20.86 16.97 2.44
C ARG A 122 -22.23 17.56 2.75
N GLU A 123 -23.28 16.74 2.69
CA GLU A 123 -24.65 17.15 3.01
C GLU A 123 -24.77 17.62 4.45
N GLN A 124 -24.25 16.84 5.41
CA GLN A 124 -24.23 17.21 6.83
C GLN A 124 -23.42 18.48 7.10
N TYR A 125 -22.27 18.64 6.44
CA TYR A 125 -21.42 19.81 6.60
C TYR A 125 -22.11 21.08 6.07
N ILE A 126 -22.78 21.01 4.91
CA ILE A 126 -23.56 22.14 4.37
C ILE A 126 -24.72 22.48 5.29
N ALA A 127 -25.45 21.48 5.79
CA ALA A 127 -26.56 21.70 6.72
C ALA A 127 -26.10 22.39 8.01
N LYS A 128 -24.92 22.03 8.52
CA LYS A 128 -24.37 22.58 9.77
C LYS A 128 -23.70 23.95 9.60
N PHE A 129 -23.01 24.18 8.50
CA PHE A 129 -22.11 25.33 8.34
C PHE A 129 -22.48 26.26 7.18
N GLY A 130 -23.54 25.96 6.41
CA GLY A 130 -24.01 26.79 5.30
C GLY A 130 -23.06 26.85 4.08
N LYS A 131 -22.01 26.02 4.06
CA LYS A 131 -20.99 25.99 2.99
C LYS A 131 -20.47 24.58 2.76
N ALA A 132 -19.88 24.31 1.60
CA ALA A 132 -19.26 23.01 1.33
C ALA A 132 -17.97 22.82 2.16
N PRO A 133 -17.63 21.57 2.56
CA PRO A 133 -16.34 21.27 3.14
C PRO A 133 -15.22 21.46 2.10
N TYR A 134 -14.02 21.78 2.56
CA TYR A 134 -12.83 21.76 1.72
C TYR A 134 -12.33 20.32 1.57
N TRP A 135 -12.06 19.90 0.34
CA TRP A 135 -11.40 18.64 0.01
C TRP A 135 -10.07 18.97 -0.66
N ASN A 136 -9.02 18.23 -0.34
CA ASN A 136 -7.74 18.44 -1.02
C ASN A 136 -7.83 18.03 -2.51
N PRO A 137 -6.84 18.43 -3.34
CA PRO A 137 -6.87 18.17 -4.78
C PRO A 137 -7.09 16.68 -5.13
N GLN A 138 -6.47 15.77 -4.39
CA GLN A 138 -6.58 14.33 -4.65
C GLN A 138 -7.97 13.76 -4.34
N THR A 139 -8.57 14.17 -3.22
CA THR A 139 -9.95 13.83 -2.86
C THR A 139 -10.93 14.43 -3.86
N CYS A 140 -10.73 15.70 -4.23
CA CYS A 140 -11.51 16.36 -5.28
C CYS A 140 -11.52 15.55 -6.58
N ALA A 141 -10.35 15.15 -7.09
CA ALA A 141 -10.24 14.41 -8.34
C ALA A 141 -11.00 13.07 -8.29
N ARG A 142 -10.83 12.29 -7.22
CA ARG A 142 -11.47 10.97 -7.09
C ARG A 142 -12.96 11.05 -6.83
N TRP A 143 -13.40 11.94 -5.96
CA TRP A 143 -14.82 12.06 -5.61
C TRP A 143 -15.64 12.77 -6.69
N THR A 144 -15.01 13.64 -7.51
CA THR A 144 -15.67 14.17 -8.73
C THR A 144 -15.97 13.05 -9.72
N ARG A 145 -15.02 12.14 -9.96
CA ARG A 145 -15.27 10.94 -10.76
C ARG A 145 -16.29 10.01 -10.10
N ALA A 146 -16.19 9.81 -8.80
CA ALA A 146 -17.10 8.93 -8.07
C ALA A 146 -18.56 9.37 -8.18
N ALA A 147 -18.80 10.68 -8.16
CA ALA A 147 -20.14 11.25 -8.26
C ALA A 147 -20.84 10.93 -9.60
N THR A 148 -20.08 10.61 -10.65
CA THR A 148 -20.61 10.27 -11.98
C THR A 148 -20.43 8.80 -12.35
N LEU A 149 -19.83 7.99 -11.46
CA LEU A 149 -19.52 6.59 -11.75
C LEU A 149 -20.80 5.73 -11.71
N PRO A 150 -21.18 5.05 -12.82
CA PRO A 150 -22.38 4.23 -12.85
C PRO A 150 -22.28 3.00 -11.92
N PHE A 151 -23.42 2.58 -11.37
CA PHE A 151 -23.49 1.34 -10.57
C PHE A 151 -23.03 0.10 -11.35
N SER A 152 -23.23 0.06 -12.68
CA SER A 152 -22.72 -1.01 -13.52
C SER A 152 -21.19 -1.11 -13.48
N SER A 153 -20.47 0.02 -13.43
CA SER A 153 -19.01 0.03 -13.33
C SER A 153 -18.51 -0.53 -12.00
N TYR A 154 -19.26 -0.28 -10.91
CA TYR A 154 -19.01 -0.87 -9.60
C TYR A 154 -19.25 -2.38 -9.60
N ASN A 155 -20.37 -2.84 -10.17
CA ASN A 155 -20.71 -4.26 -10.21
C ASN A 155 -19.69 -5.06 -11.03
N THR A 156 -19.35 -4.60 -12.24
CA THR A 156 -18.34 -5.25 -13.07
C THR A 156 -16.97 -5.28 -12.37
N ALA A 157 -16.57 -4.20 -11.70
CA ALA A 157 -15.33 -4.18 -10.92
C ALA A 157 -15.35 -5.19 -9.77
N SER A 158 -16.47 -5.30 -9.06
CA SER A 158 -16.66 -6.23 -7.95
C SER A 158 -16.64 -7.69 -8.41
N GLU A 159 -17.29 -8.00 -9.54
CA GLU A 159 -17.27 -9.32 -10.16
C GLU A 159 -15.86 -9.72 -10.61
N ARG A 160 -15.15 -8.83 -11.32
CA ARG A 160 -13.77 -9.05 -11.74
C ARG A 160 -12.84 -9.28 -10.55
N THR A 161 -13.03 -8.50 -9.47
CA THR A 161 -12.27 -8.67 -8.22
C THR A 161 -12.55 -10.04 -7.58
N ARG A 162 -13.80 -10.48 -7.51
CA ARG A 162 -14.16 -11.81 -6.96
C ARG A 162 -13.59 -12.96 -7.79
N THR A 163 -13.60 -12.85 -9.12
CA THR A 163 -12.98 -13.84 -10.02
C THR A 163 -11.48 -13.93 -9.76
N PHE A 164 -10.80 -12.79 -9.69
CA PHE A 164 -9.37 -12.73 -9.36
C PHE A 164 -9.08 -13.32 -7.98
N GLN A 165 -9.83 -12.91 -6.95
CA GLN A 165 -9.67 -13.41 -5.59
C GLN A 165 -9.76 -14.94 -5.55
N THR A 166 -10.75 -15.51 -6.21
CA THR A 166 -10.98 -16.96 -6.22
C THR A 166 -9.85 -17.68 -6.94
N TRP A 167 -9.41 -17.17 -8.09
CA TRP A 167 -8.25 -17.72 -8.79
C TRP A 167 -6.98 -17.65 -7.93
N PHE A 168 -6.67 -16.48 -7.38
CA PHE A 168 -5.41 -16.23 -6.67
C PHE A 168 -5.29 -17.11 -5.43
N ARG A 169 -6.40 -17.31 -4.72
CA ARG A 169 -6.49 -18.21 -3.57
C ARG A 169 -6.37 -19.68 -3.93
N ASN A 170 -6.92 -20.13 -5.06
CA ASN A 170 -6.94 -21.56 -5.39
C ASN A 170 -5.73 -22.03 -6.20
N MET A 171 -5.09 -21.14 -6.95
CA MET A 171 -4.04 -21.49 -7.90
C MET A 171 -2.65 -21.09 -7.35
N PRO A 172 -2.31 -19.80 -7.17
CA PRO A 172 -1.07 -19.39 -6.53
C PRO A 172 -0.93 -19.79 -5.06
N THR A 173 -1.98 -19.69 -4.25
CA THR A 173 -1.89 -19.76 -2.77
C THR A 173 -2.93 -20.69 -2.13
N PRO A 174 -3.01 -21.98 -2.54
CA PRO A 174 -4.07 -22.89 -2.10
C PRO A 174 -4.03 -23.27 -0.61
N THR A 175 -2.83 -23.35 -0.02
CA THR A 175 -2.63 -23.82 1.36
C THR A 175 -1.47 -23.08 2.04
N CYS A 176 -1.34 -23.20 3.37
CA CYS A 176 -0.25 -22.56 4.11
C CYS A 176 1.13 -23.13 3.76
N GLU A 177 1.18 -24.40 3.35
CA GLU A 177 2.41 -25.17 3.14
C GLU A 177 2.85 -25.20 1.67
N SER A 178 2.02 -24.70 0.74
CA SER A 178 2.28 -24.85 -0.70
C SER A 178 3.19 -23.77 -1.28
N THR A 179 2.85 -22.50 -1.06
CA THR A 179 3.44 -21.39 -1.81
C THR A 179 3.43 -20.11 -1.00
N LEU A 180 4.54 -19.38 -1.05
CA LEU A 180 4.62 -17.98 -0.66
C LEU A 180 4.78 -17.13 -1.91
N VAL A 181 4.04 -16.03 -2.00
CA VAL A 181 4.26 -15.04 -3.06
C VAL A 181 5.07 -13.90 -2.48
N LEU A 182 6.31 -13.78 -2.96
CA LEU A 182 7.23 -12.72 -2.57
C LEU A 182 7.21 -11.62 -3.63
N TYR A 183 7.08 -10.38 -3.18
CA TYR A 183 7.19 -9.23 -4.05
C TYR A 183 7.92 -8.12 -3.30
N PRO A 184 8.79 -7.33 -3.93
CA PRO A 184 9.36 -6.19 -3.22
C PRO A 184 8.26 -5.13 -2.99
N ILE A 185 8.33 -4.37 -1.90
CA ILE A 185 7.33 -3.33 -1.58
C ILE A 185 7.98 -1.96 -1.38
N GLY A 186 9.22 -1.94 -0.91
CA GLY A 186 10.08 -0.76 -0.83
C GLY A 186 11.49 -1.12 -1.28
N PRO A 187 11.87 -0.93 -2.56
CA PRO A 187 13.21 -1.29 -3.04
C PRO A 187 14.34 -0.40 -2.52
N GLY A 188 14.05 0.52 -1.58
CA GLY A 188 14.97 1.58 -1.18
C GLY A 188 15.24 2.60 -2.28
N THR A 189 14.33 2.77 -3.25
CA THR A 189 14.42 3.82 -4.27
C THR A 189 14.05 5.18 -3.68
N GLU A 190 14.78 6.22 -4.09
CA GLU A 190 14.53 7.59 -3.68
C GLU A 190 13.20 8.10 -4.22
N ASP A 191 12.36 8.65 -3.35
CA ASP A 191 11.18 9.43 -3.72
C ASP A 191 11.18 10.71 -2.90
N TYR A 192 11.67 11.79 -3.49
CA TYR A 192 11.85 13.03 -2.75
C TYR A 192 10.55 13.83 -2.61
N ARG A 193 10.31 14.32 -1.40
CA ARG A 193 9.13 15.14 -1.05
C ARG A 193 9.14 16.56 -1.64
N ASN A 194 10.28 17.00 -2.18
CA ASN A 194 10.45 18.34 -2.76
C ASN A 194 10.38 18.34 -4.30
N ILE A 195 9.73 17.34 -4.90
CA ILE A 195 9.51 17.25 -6.33
C ILE A 195 8.15 17.87 -6.66
N TYR A 196 8.11 18.78 -7.63
CA TYR A 196 6.86 19.32 -8.19
C TYR A 196 6.10 18.20 -8.92
N ALA A 197 4.88 17.95 -8.48
CA ALA A 197 4.01 16.93 -9.05
C ALA A 197 3.04 17.54 -10.07
N SER A 198 2.58 16.72 -11.01
CA SER A 198 1.41 17.05 -11.81
C SER A 198 0.14 17.03 -10.96
N ALA A 199 -0.94 17.61 -11.47
CA ALA A 199 -2.24 17.53 -10.81
C ALA A 199 -2.66 16.06 -10.57
N PRO A 200 -3.33 15.75 -9.45
CA PRO A 200 -3.70 14.39 -9.09
C PRO A 200 -4.74 13.80 -10.06
N GLY A 201 -4.58 12.51 -10.35
CA GLY A 201 -5.51 11.74 -11.17
C GLY A 201 -6.71 11.21 -10.37
N ALA A 202 -7.79 10.88 -11.09
CA ALA A 202 -8.99 10.27 -10.51
C ALA A 202 -8.91 8.73 -10.37
N ILE A 203 -7.84 8.12 -10.91
CA ILE A 203 -7.55 6.69 -10.86
C ILE A 203 -6.21 6.54 -10.13
N PHE A 204 -6.20 5.79 -9.03
CA PHE A 204 -5.00 5.59 -8.21
C PHE A 204 -3.98 4.69 -8.90
N THR A 205 -4.49 3.65 -9.56
CA THR A 205 -3.74 2.66 -10.32
C THR A 205 -4.68 2.04 -11.36
N ALA A 206 -4.16 1.75 -12.55
CA ALA A 206 -4.78 0.85 -13.51
C ALA A 206 -3.87 -0.36 -13.67
N GLY A 207 -4.42 -1.58 -13.56
CA GLY A 207 -3.64 -2.81 -13.60
C GLY A 207 -3.63 -3.57 -12.27
N LEU A 208 -2.81 -4.64 -12.22
CA LEU A 208 -2.52 -5.39 -10.99
C LEU A 208 -1.16 -4.97 -10.42
N PRO A 209 -1.17 -3.97 -9.52
CA PRO A 209 -0.13 -3.80 -8.53
C PRO A 209 0.37 -5.11 -7.92
N GLY A 210 1.67 -5.44 -7.84
CA GLY A 210 2.11 -6.61 -7.04
C GLY A 210 1.54 -6.64 -5.59
N ASN A 211 1.28 -5.45 -5.08
CA ASN A 211 0.72 -5.12 -3.77
C ASN A 211 -0.81 -5.09 -3.65
N GLN A 212 -1.53 -5.02 -4.78
CA GLN A 212 -2.99 -5.03 -4.74
C GLN A 212 -3.45 -6.48 -4.72
N MET A 213 -2.54 -7.42 -5.00
CA MET A 213 -2.83 -8.84 -5.07
C MET A 213 -3.34 -9.36 -3.73
N SER A 214 -2.66 -9.06 -2.62
CA SER A 214 -3.09 -9.50 -1.28
C SER A 214 -4.40 -8.83 -0.86
N VAL A 215 -4.57 -7.53 -1.12
CA VAL A 215 -5.81 -6.79 -0.82
C VAL A 215 -6.99 -7.33 -1.63
N LEU A 216 -6.84 -7.46 -2.95
CA LEU A 216 -7.88 -7.95 -3.85
C LEU A 216 -8.17 -9.44 -3.62
N ALA A 217 -7.16 -10.23 -3.25
CA ALA A 217 -7.34 -11.63 -2.88
C ALA A 217 -7.75 -11.79 -1.41
N ALA A 218 -7.81 -10.72 -0.61
CA ALA A 218 -8.03 -10.75 0.83
C ALA A 218 -7.17 -11.82 1.54
N LEU A 219 -5.84 -11.72 1.36
CA LEU A 219 -4.83 -12.62 1.89
C LEU A 219 -3.92 -11.93 2.92
N PRO A 220 -3.35 -12.68 3.88
CA PRO A 220 -2.32 -12.14 4.76
C PRO A 220 -1.08 -11.73 3.97
N ASP A 221 -0.53 -10.57 4.30
CA ASP A 221 0.64 -9.98 3.65
C ASP A 221 1.53 -9.28 4.68
N TYR A 222 2.75 -9.77 4.87
CA TYR A 222 3.69 -9.24 5.84
C TYR A 222 4.85 -8.57 5.11
N THR A 223 5.07 -7.30 5.42
CA THR A 223 6.23 -6.57 4.92
C THR A 223 7.39 -6.67 5.89
N VAL A 224 8.51 -7.23 5.45
CA VAL A 224 9.73 -7.35 6.25
C VAL A 224 10.90 -6.64 5.58
N PRO A 225 11.78 -5.98 6.35
CA PRO A 225 13.02 -5.45 5.82
C PRO A 225 14.03 -6.55 5.58
N ILE A 226 14.77 -6.43 4.48
CA ILE A 226 15.77 -7.40 4.05
C ILE A 226 17.16 -6.78 3.86
N GLY A 227 17.29 -5.47 4.02
CA GLY A 227 18.56 -4.79 3.84
C GLY A 227 18.41 -3.28 3.74
N GLU A 228 19.54 -2.63 3.48
CA GLU A 228 19.60 -1.22 3.12
C GLU A 228 20.30 -1.06 1.77
N ARG A 229 19.84 -0.10 0.97
CA ARG A 229 20.51 0.33 -0.25
C ARG A 229 21.17 1.68 0.01
N THR A 230 22.47 1.76 -0.25
CA THR A 230 23.19 3.03 -0.26
C THR A 230 22.92 3.80 -1.54
N TYR A 231 22.73 5.11 -1.42
CA TYR A 231 22.58 6.03 -2.56
C TYR A 231 23.29 7.34 -2.28
N LEU A 232 23.69 8.05 -3.34
CA LEU A 232 24.26 9.39 -3.22
C LEU A 232 23.13 10.41 -3.12
N SER A 233 22.92 10.99 -1.94
CA SER A 233 21.84 11.95 -1.73
C SER A 233 22.09 13.26 -2.46
N ARG A 234 21.09 13.72 -3.20
CA ARG A 234 21.11 15.05 -3.81
C ARG A 234 20.95 16.17 -2.78
N VAL A 235 20.48 15.86 -1.58
CA VAL A 235 20.19 16.81 -0.50
C VAL A 235 21.42 16.98 0.38
N THR A 236 21.95 15.91 0.97
CA THR A 236 23.11 15.98 1.87
C THR A 236 24.45 15.97 1.13
N LYS A 237 24.45 15.64 -0.17
CA LYS A 237 25.66 15.46 -0.99
C LYS A 237 26.59 14.36 -0.44
N SER A 238 26.05 13.43 0.31
CA SER A 238 26.77 12.32 0.91
C SER A 238 26.03 10.99 0.67
N ASN A 239 26.71 9.89 0.97
CA ASN A 239 26.11 8.56 0.87
C ASN A 239 25.14 8.35 2.04
N GLU A 240 23.89 8.07 1.71
CA GLU A 240 22.79 7.81 2.66
C GLU A 240 22.24 6.41 2.40
N THR A 241 21.42 5.88 3.32
CA THR A 241 20.77 4.57 3.16
C THR A 241 19.26 4.67 3.15
N LEU A 242 18.62 3.79 2.37
CA LEU A 242 17.18 3.55 2.43
C LEU A 242 16.90 2.07 2.63
N PRO A 243 15.86 1.74 3.41
CA PRO A 243 15.51 0.35 3.65
C PRO A 243 14.97 -0.31 2.39
N GLY A 244 15.41 -1.55 2.16
CA GLY A 244 14.88 -2.50 1.20
C GLY A 244 13.92 -3.47 1.90
N THR A 245 12.71 -3.61 1.40
CA THR A 245 11.66 -4.45 2.01
C THR A 245 10.96 -5.33 0.97
N ILE A 246 10.50 -6.50 1.43
CA ILE A 246 9.67 -7.43 0.67
C ILE A 246 8.33 -7.65 1.38
N GLY A 247 7.27 -7.75 0.60
CA GLY A 247 5.99 -8.30 1.02
C GLY A 247 5.97 -9.82 0.82
N MET A 248 5.39 -10.51 1.78
CA MET A 248 5.23 -11.96 1.80
C MET A 248 3.75 -12.28 1.91
N VAL A 249 3.17 -12.83 0.84
CA VAL A 249 1.75 -13.23 0.82
C VAL A 249 1.64 -14.73 1.03
N ALA A 250 0.77 -15.13 1.95
CA ALA A 250 0.42 -16.52 2.22
C ALA A 250 -1.07 -16.78 1.92
N ALA A 251 -1.47 -18.05 1.99
CA ALA A 251 -2.87 -18.45 1.80
C ALA A 251 -3.80 -17.88 2.89
N ALA A 252 -5.10 -17.87 2.60
CA ALA A 252 -6.10 -17.29 3.49
C ALA A 252 -6.12 -18.03 4.85
N GLY A 253 -6.04 -17.28 5.95
CA GLY A 253 -6.01 -17.83 7.31
C GLY A 253 -4.64 -18.30 7.79
N CYS A 254 -3.59 -18.11 6.98
CA CYS A 254 -2.21 -18.49 7.34
C CYS A 254 -1.44 -17.37 8.06
N ASP A 255 -2.14 -16.38 8.64
CA ASP A 255 -1.54 -15.23 9.33
C ASP A 255 -0.54 -15.65 10.42
N HIS A 256 -0.90 -16.64 11.23
CA HIS A 256 -0.03 -17.15 12.29
C HIS A 256 1.17 -17.93 11.75
N MET A 257 0.98 -18.70 10.67
CA MET A 257 2.08 -19.38 9.99
C MET A 257 3.09 -18.37 9.45
N LEU A 258 2.59 -17.30 8.81
CA LEU A 258 3.44 -16.25 8.25
C LEU A 258 4.20 -15.49 9.34
N MET A 259 3.56 -15.21 10.48
CA MET A 259 4.22 -14.62 11.65
C MET A 259 5.34 -15.52 12.19
N ASN A 260 5.07 -16.82 12.36
CA ASN A 260 6.09 -17.76 12.85
C ASN A 260 7.25 -17.88 11.86
N LEU A 261 6.96 -17.93 10.56
CA LEU A 261 7.99 -17.94 9.52
C LEU A 261 8.90 -16.70 9.61
N VAL A 262 8.33 -15.50 9.80
CA VAL A 262 9.14 -14.29 9.97
C VAL A 262 10.03 -14.40 11.21
N SER A 263 9.49 -14.89 12.33
CA SER A 263 10.28 -15.13 13.55
C SER A 263 11.41 -16.13 13.31
N ASP A 264 11.13 -17.25 12.66
CA ASP A 264 12.12 -18.30 12.37
C ASP A 264 13.21 -17.79 11.43
N LEU A 265 12.87 -16.94 10.45
CA LEU A 265 13.84 -16.28 9.56
C LEU A 265 14.74 -15.31 10.32
N MET A 266 14.23 -14.64 11.36
CA MET A 266 15.01 -13.77 12.24
C MET A 266 15.96 -14.59 13.12
N ASP A 267 15.48 -15.67 13.73
CA ASP A 267 16.27 -16.57 14.58
C ASP A 267 17.38 -17.28 13.79
N ALA A 268 17.10 -17.62 12.53
CA ALA A 268 18.08 -18.18 11.59
C ALA A 268 19.04 -17.13 11.00
N ALA A 269 18.90 -15.85 11.36
CA ALA A 269 19.66 -14.72 10.82
C ALA A 269 19.59 -14.59 9.27
N VAL A 270 18.50 -15.07 8.67
CA VAL A 270 18.21 -14.88 7.23
C VAL A 270 17.72 -13.46 6.97
N ILE A 271 16.93 -12.92 7.89
CA ILE A 271 16.57 -11.50 7.95
C ILE A 271 16.98 -10.93 9.31
N THR A 272 17.23 -9.62 9.38
CA THR A 272 17.74 -9.03 10.62
C THR A 272 16.68 -9.07 11.73
N GLY A 273 17.05 -9.61 12.89
CA GLY A 273 16.16 -9.73 14.05
C GLY A 273 15.86 -8.43 14.80
N GLN A 274 16.61 -7.35 14.54
CA GLN A 274 16.42 -6.05 15.16
C GLN A 274 16.55 -4.93 14.12
N VAL A 275 15.62 -3.98 14.19
CA VAL A 275 15.64 -2.75 13.40
C VAL A 275 15.80 -1.55 14.34
N LYS A 276 16.46 -0.50 13.86
CA LYS A 276 16.68 0.75 14.58
C LYS A 276 15.75 1.85 14.09
N THR A 277 15.48 2.80 14.98
CA THR A 277 14.87 4.09 14.62
C THR A 277 15.91 5.06 14.10
N GLY A 278 15.50 5.99 13.23
CA GLY A 278 16.30 7.10 12.72
C GLY A 278 16.71 6.96 11.26
N SER A 279 17.88 7.51 10.93
CA SER A 279 18.37 7.60 9.55
C SER A 279 18.79 6.27 8.94
N ARG A 280 19.12 5.28 9.78
CA ARG A 280 19.52 3.94 9.37
C ARG A 280 18.70 2.87 10.08
N MET A 281 18.39 1.82 9.34
CA MET A 281 17.63 0.67 9.82
C MET A 281 18.50 -0.31 10.63
N TYR A 282 19.82 -0.35 10.38
CA TYR A 282 20.78 -1.26 11.03
C TYR A 282 22.02 -0.54 11.55
#